data_AF-A0A3P7FU46-F1
#
_entry.id   AF-A0A3P7FU46-F1
#
_cell.length_a   1.000
_cell.length_b   1.000
_cell.length_c   1.000
_cell.angle_alpha   90.00
_cell.angle_beta   90.00
_cell.angle_gamma   90.00
#
_symmetry.space_group_name_H-M   'P 1'
#
loop_
_entity.id
_entity.type
_entity.pdbx_description
1 polymer ?
#
loop_
_entity_poly.entity_id
_entity_poly.type
_entity_poly.pdbx_seq_one_letter_code
_entity_poly.pdbx_strand_id
1 'polypeptide(L)'
;MSATIIKSAQTAKKKLMDLLEVKEMDLTSLDQMLTREETRQQHEARKRIIEEKIMRLELYIGALETSNTKWIEHIEKATQSKKRKEEETYAKMVDDEKCILNLINEGKDTVITLIMCKNDSELILKRLKQGEIKEEANQRTFTPTINLGQQIWSITKLKQFLAKLIQRSEEIKWSQTLDNTKEQRVTKSKANSRYSLEEASALTITTSPTLNYESKKNAKETNKTKGPCTFCNKDHWNDECPTYPNFKQRIQRLKELKAYSNCLKSGHVSTNCKGRKRLCFHCKNLHNTALCQNKHKVQEQFSETIVLIHLVIEFKNEV
;
A
#
# COMPACT_ATOMS: atom_id res chain seq x y z
N MET A 1 -28.21 9.11 10.74
CA MET A 1 -26.86 9.14 10.14
C MET A 1 -26.21 7.77 10.24
N SER A 2 -26.16 7.16 11.44
CA SER A 2 -25.68 5.78 11.67
C SER A 2 -26.28 4.74 10.72
N ALA A 3 -27.61 4.70 10.55
CA ALA A 3 -28.27 3.77 9.62
C ALA A 3 -27.73 3.83 8.17
N THR A 4 -27.40 5.02 7.66
CA THR A 4 -26.84 5.19 6.31
C THR A 4 -25.40 4.69 6.22
N ILE A 5 -24.60 4.93 7.27
CA ILE A 5 -23.21 4.45 7.38
C ILE A 5 -23.19 2.92 7.46
N ILE A 6 -24.06 2.34 8.31
CA ILE A 6 -24.20 0.89 8.47
C ILE A 6 -24.60 0.23 7.15
N LYS A 7 -25.63 0.77 6.45
CA LYS A 7 -26.06 0.24 5.15
C LYS A 7 -24.95 0.30 4.10
N SER A 8 -24.18 1.40 4.08
CA SER A 8 -23.00 1.55 3.21
C SER A 8 -21.92 0.50 3.53
N ALA A 9 -21.57 0.35 4.80
CA ALA A 9 -20.59 -0.63 5.26
C ALA A 9 -21.01 -2.07 4.95
N GLN A 10 -22.27 -2.43 5.23
CA GLN A 10 -22.82 -3.76 4.92
C GLN A 10 -22.81 -4.05 3.41
N THR A 11 -23.16 -3.06 2.59
CA THR A 11 -23.13 -3.20 1.12
C THR A 11 -21.70 -3.43 0.62
N ALA A 12 -20.72 -2.66 1.13
CA ALA A 12 -19.32 -2.82 0.75
C ALA A 12 -18.74 -4.15 1.27
N LYS A 13 -19.07 -4.55 2.51
CA LYS A 13 -18.70 -5.84 3.11
C LYS A 13 -19.16 -7.01 2.24
N LYS A 14 -20.46 -7.04 1.88
CA LYS A 14 -21.00 -8.10 1.02
C LYS A 14 -20.27 -8.18 -0.32
N LYS A 15 -20.10 -7.05 -1.00
CA LYS A 15 -19.43 -7.02 -2.31
C LYS A 15 -17.95 -7.40 -2.23
N LEU A 16 -17.26 -7.07 -1.14
CA LEU A 16 -15.89 -7.47 -0.91
C LEU A 16 -15.78 -8.98 -0.64
N MET A 17 -16.68 -9.54 0.17
CA MET A 17 -16.77 -10.99 0.38
C MET A 17 -17.03 -11.73 -0.93
N ASP A 18 -17.98 -11.27 -1.75
CA ASP A 18 -18.28 -11.88 -3.06
C ASP A 18 -17.03 -11.87 -3.97
N LEU A 19 -16.20 -10.82 -3.94
CA LEU A 19 -14.95 -10.78 -4.73
C LEU A 19 -13.86 -11.71 -4.18
N LEU A 20 -13.77 -11.85 -2.86
CA LEU A 20 -12.77 -12.68 -2.18
C LEU A 20 -13.11 -14.17 -2.26
N GLU A 21 -14.40 -14.52 -2.30
CA GLU A 21 -14.87 -15.91 -2.46
C GLU A 21 -14.67 -16.43 -3.89
N VAL A 22 -14.59 -15.55 -4.91
CA VAL A 22 -14.16 -15.89 -6.28
C VAL A 22 -12.63 -16.07 -6.35
N LYS A 23 -12.09 -16.87 -5.41
CA LYS A 23 -10.69 -17.30 -5.29
C LYS A 23 -10.26 -18.23 -6.42
N GLU A 24 -11.20 -18.76 -7.21
CA GLU A 24 -10.92 -19.30 -8.53
C GLU A 24 -10.75 -18.14 -9.51
N MET A 25 -9.58 -17.51 -9.47
CA MET A 25 -9.03 -17.09 -10.76
C MET A 25 -8.62 -18.37 -11.44
N ASP A 26 -9.16 -18.60 -12.63
CA ASP A 26 -8.63 -19.56 -13.58
C ASP A 26 -7.26 -19.04 -14.05
N LEU A 27 -6.30 -19.07 -13.11
CA LEU A 27 -4.87 -18.99 -13.35
C LEU A 27 -4.40 -20.38 -13.77
N THR A 28 -5.21 -21.06 -14.60
CA THR A 28 -5.00 -22.42 -15.03
C THR A 28 -3.52 -22.59 -15.30
N SER A 29 -2.93 -23.61 -14.68
CA SER A 29 -1.56 -24.00 -14.92
C SER A 29 -1.34 -23.99 -16.42
N LEU A 30 -0.45 -23.12 -16.88
CA LEU A 30 -0.16 -22.91 -18.29
C LEU A 30 0.47 -24.20 -18.82
N ASP A 31 -0.37 -25.13 -19.26
CA ASP A 31 0.06 -26.44 -19.74
C ASP A 31 0.69 -26.33 -21.14
N GLN A 32 1.62 -27.23 -21.41
CA GLN A 32 2.91 -27.00 -22.08
C GLN A 32 2.94 -27.01 -23.62
N MET A 33 1.91 -26.55 -24.34
CA MET A 33 1.94 -26.56 -25.83
C MET A 33 1.35 -25.31 -26.52
N LEU A 34 1.24 -24.17 -25.84
CA LEU A 34 0.71 -22.96 -26.48
C LEU A 34 1.73 -22.30 -27.41
N THR A 35 1.25 -21.82 -28.56
CA THR A 35 2.04 -20.96 -29.45
C THR A 35 2.44 -19.68 -28.72
N ARG A 36 3.47 -19.02 -29.24
CA ARG A 36 3.95 -17.73 -28.73
C ARG A 36 2.84 -16.67 -28.69
N GLU A 37 2.01 -16.66 -29.73
CA GLU A 37 0.88 -15.73 -29.86
C GLU A 37 -0.22 -16.05 -28.85
N GLU A 38 -0.60 -17.31 -28.68
CA GLU A 38 -1.59 -17.73 -27.68
C GLU A 38 -1.10 -17.40 -26.26
N THR A 39 0.19 -17.64 -25.98
CA THR A 39 0.80 -17.28 -24.69
C THR A 39 0.71 -15.77 -24.44
N ARG A 40 0.99 -14.95 -25.46
CA ARG A 40 0.87 -13.49 -25.38
C ARG A 40 -0.57 -13.07 -25.07
N GLN A 41 -1.53 -13.57 -25.85
CA GLN A 41 -2.96 -13.26 -25.66
C GLN A 41 -3.45 -13.67 -24.27
N GLN A 42 -3.01 -14.81 -23.76
CA GLN A 42 -3.38 -15.29 -22.44
C GLN A 42 -2.81 -14.41 -21.32
N HIS A 43 -1.54 -13.99 -21.40
CA HIS A 43 -0.98 -13.07 -20.41
C HIS A 43 -1.59 -11.66 -20.49
N GLU A 44 -1.97 -11.19 -21.68
CA GLU A 44 -2.73 -9.95 -21.85
C GLU A 44 -4.14 -10.05 -21.26
N ALA A 45 -4.85 -11.15 -21.49
CA ALA A 45 -6.16 -11.41 -20.89
C ALA A 45 -6.06 -11.50 -19.36
N ARG A 46 -5.09 -12.27 -18.84
CA ARG A 46 -4.81 -12.40 -17.41
C ARG A 46 -4.52 -11.05 -16.78
N LYS A 47 -3.70 -10.22 -17.42
CA LYS A 47 -3.40 -8.86 -16.95
C LYS A 47 -4.69 -8.01 -16.84
N ARG A 48 -5.54 -8.01 -17.87
CA ARG A 48 -6.82 -7.27 -17.86
C ARG A 48 -7.74 -7.71 -16.72
N ILE A 49 -7.90 -9.02 -16.52
CA ILE A 49 -8.72 -9.59 -15.44
C ILE A 49 -8.19 -9.19 -14.07
N ILE A 50 -6.87 -9.28 -13.88
CA ILE A 50 -6.21 -8.91 -12.63
C ILE A 50 -6.39 -7.42 -12.33
N GLU A 51 -6.16 -6.55 -13.31
CA GLU A 51 -6.33 -5.10 -13.16
C GLU A 51 -7.78 -4.74 -12.78
N GLU A 52 -8.76 -5.39 -13.43
CA GLU A 52 -10.16 -5.21 -13.07
C GLU A 52 -10.47 -5.66 -11.64
N LYS A 53 -9.97 -6.83 -11.21
CA LYS A 53 -10.15 -7.33 -9.85
C LYS A 53 -9.50 -6.39 -8.82
N ILE A 54 -8.29 -5.88 -9.08
CA ILE A 54 -7.62 -4.90 -8.23
C ILE A 54 -8.51 -3.66 -8.08
N MET A 55 -8.99 -3.08 -9.19
CA MET A 55 -9.84 -1.89 -9.15
C MET A 55 -11.12 -2.11 -8.32
N ARG A 56 -11.76 -3.28 -8.44
CA ARG A 56 -12.98 -3.60 -7.69
C ARG A 56 -12.70 -3.82 -6.20
N LEU A 57 -11.59 -4.49 -5.84
CA LEU A 57 -11.17 -4.67 -4.45
C LEU A 57 -10.85 -3.33 -3.80
N GLU A 58 -10.02 -2.50 -4.44
CA GLU A 58 -9.67 -1.17 -3.95
C GLU A 58 -10.91 -0.29 -3.73
N LEU A 59 -11.90 -0.37 -4.63
CA LEU A 59 -13.17 0.35 -4.49
C LEU A 59 -13.93 -0.04 -3.21
N TYR A 60 -14.08 -1.34 -2.93
CA TYR A 60 -14.85 -1.78 -1.76
C TYR A 60 -14.07 -1.66 -0.45
N ILE A 61 -12.75 -1.87 -0.49
CA ILE A 61 -11.85 -1.57 0.64
C ILE A 61 -11.96 -0.08 0.99
N GLY A 62 -11.82 0.82 0.02
CA GLY A 62 -11.94 2.26 0.26
C GLY A 62 -13.33 2.69 0.75
N ALA A 63 -14.40 2.03 0.28
CA ALA A 63 -15.76 2.26 0.77
C ALA A 63 -15.94 1.82 2.23
N LEU A 64 -15.34 0.68 2.63
CA LEU A 64 -15.32 0.22 4.02
C LEU A 64 -14.51 1.17 4.92
N GLU A 65 -13.29 1.53 4.50
CA GLU A 65 -12.44 2.49 5.24
C GLU A 65 -13.14 3.85 5.45
N THR A 66 -13.80 4.35 4.40
CA THR A 66 -14.57 5.60 4.47
C THR A 66 -15.77 5.47 5.39
N SER A 67 -16.51 4.35 5.32
CA SER A 67 -17.67 4.11 6.20
C SER A 67 -17.23 3.99 7.66
N ASN A 68 -16.11 3.29 7.90
CA ASN A 68 -15.50 3.14 9.22
C ASN A 68 -15.09 4.49 9.82
N THR A 69 -14.39 5.32 9.04
CA THR A 69 -13.97 6.68 9.45
C THR A 69 -15.18 7.55 9.78
N LYS A 70 -16.20 7.57 8.92
CA LYS A 70 -17.44 8.34 9.16
C LYS A 70 -18.20 7.86 10.40
N TRP A 71 -18.14 6.56 10.70
CA TRP A 71 -18.77 6.01 11.90
C TRP A 71 -18.06 6.47 13.16
N ILE A 72 -16.72 6.37 13.19
CA ILE A 72 -15.90 6.84 14.31
C ILE A 72 -16.16 8.34 14.55
N GLU A 73 -16.10 9.17 13.51
CA GLU A 73 -16.42 10.60 13.62
C GLU A 73 -17.85 10.86 14.13
N HIS A 74 -18.81 10.02 13.76
CA HIS A 74 -20.20 10.12 14.23
C HIS A 74 -20.30 9.81 15.72
N ILE A 75 -19.59 8.78 16.20
CA ILE A 75 -19.51 8.39 17.61
C ILE A 75 -18.85 9.50 18.43
N GLU A 76 -17.73 10.05 17.96
CA GLU A 76 -17.01 11.14 18.64
C GLU A 76 -17.85 12.40 18.80
N LYS A 77 -18.72 12.71 17.81
CA LYS A 77 -19.62 13.87 17.84
C LYS A 77 -20.96 13.59 18.55
N ALA A 78 -21.22 12.34 18.97
CA ALA A 78 -22.47 11.98 19.61
C ALA A 78 -22.55 12.52 21.04
N THR A 79 -23.76 12.86 21.50
CA THR A 79 -24.01 13.17 22.91
C THR A 79 -23.71 11.94 23.78
N GLN A 80 -23.29 12.14 25.03
CA GLN A 80 -22.96 11.03 25.95
C GLN A 80 -24.08 9.97 26.04
N SER A 81 -25.35 10.40 25.99
CA SER A 81 -26.53 9.52 26.00
C SER A 81 -26.67 8.63 24.76
N LYS A 82 -26.11 9.03 23.61
CA LYS A 82 -26.14 8.29 22.34
C LYS A 82 -24.84 7.54 22.07
N LYS A 83 -23.71 8.07 22.55
CA LYS A 83 -22.36 7.52 22.35
C LYS A 83 -22.28 6.04 22.71
N ARG A 84 -22.78 5.65 23.90
CA ARG A 84 -22.81 4.24 24.34
C ARG A 84 -23.57 3.32 23.36
N LYS A 85 -24.73 3.76 22.85
CA LYS A 85 -25.54 2.97 21.90
C LYS A 85 -24.84 2.81 20.55
N GLU A 86 -24.21 3.88 20.07
CA GLU A 86 -23.46 3.87 18.81
C GLU A 86 -22.17 3.03 18.91
N GLU A 87 -21.46 3.09 20.03
CA GLU A 87 -20.29 2.25 20.35
C GLU A 87 -20.65 0.76 20.41
N GLU A 88 -21.75 0.40 21.08
CA GLU A 88 -22.23 -0.98 21.14
C GLU A 88 -22.63 -1.51 19.75
N THR A 89 -23.22 -0.64 18.91
CA THR A 89 -23.57 -0.99 17.52
C THR A 89 -22.31 -1.17 16.66
N TYR A 90 -21.29 -0.35 16.88
CA TYR A 90 -19.99 -0.48 16.20
C TYR A 90 -19.26 -1.75 16.63
N ALA A 91 -19.21 -2.05 17.93
CA ALA A 91 -18.58 -3.26 18.48
C ALA A 91 -19.19 -4.54 17.87
N LYS A 92 -20.52 -4.62 17.78
CA LYS A 92 -21.21 -5.76 17.11
C LYS A 92 -20.78 -5.98 15.66
N MET A 93 -20.34 -4.93 14.96
CA MET A 93 -19.88 -5.03 13.57
C MET A 93 -18.38 -5.32 13.47
N VAL A 94 -17.62 -5.06 14.53
CA VAL A 94 -16.18 -5.33 14.65
C VAL A 94 -15.89 -6.70 15.26
N ASP A 95 -16.77 -7.26 16.07
CA ASP A 95 -16.56 -8.54 16.75
C ASP A 95 -16.99 -9.76 15.92
N ASP A 96 -17.53 -9.56 14.71
CA ASP A 96 -17.87 -10.64 13.77
C ASP A 96 -16.59 -11.32 13.23
N GLU A 97 -16.63 -12.64 12.97
CA GLU A 97 -15.52 -13.44 12.42
C GLU A 97 -15.02 -12.81 11.09
N LYS A 98 -15.95 -12.26 10.31
CA LYS A 98 -15.70 -11.43 9.12
C LYS A 98 -15.78 -9.94 9.46
N CYS A 99 -15.09 -9.50 10.51
CA CYS A 99 -14.99 -8.11 10.94
C CYS A 99 -14.56 -7.19 9.78
N ILE A 100 -15.07 -5.95 9.77
CA ILE A 100 -14.67 -4.92 8.80
C ILE A 100 -13.15 -4.81 8.67
N LEU A 101 -12.41 -4.83 9.79
CA LEU A 101 -10.95 -4.71 9.80
C LEU A 101 -10.27 -5.93 9.17
N ASN A 102 -10.72 -7.14 9.51
CA ASN A 102 -10.20 -8.38 8.92
C ASN A 102 -10.46 -8.43 7.41
N LEU A 103 -11.65 -8.02 6.97
CA LEU A 103 -11.99 -7.96 5.55
C LEU A 103 -11.17 -6.90 4.79
N ILE A 104 -10.92 -5.74 5.40
CA ILE A 104 -10.03 -4.72 4.83
C ILE A 104 -8.61 -5.29 4.66
N ASN A 105 -8.10 -5.99 5.67
CA ASN A 105 -6.77 -6.59 5.63
C ASN A 105 -6.68 -7.72 4.60
N GLU A 106 -7.64 -8.66 4.59
CA GLU A 106 -7.70 -9.74 3.58
C GLU A 106 -7.84 -9.17 2.16
N GLY A 107 -8.63 -8.11 2.01
CA GLY A 107 -8.73 -7.36 0.76
C GLY A 107 -7.40 -6.79 0.30
N LYS A 108 -6.65 -6.14 1.20
CA LYS A 108 -5.32 -5.58 0.91
C LYS A 108 -4.29 -6.67 0.57
N ASP A 109 -4.28 -7.77 1.30
CA ASP A 109 -3.42 -8.93 1.02
C ASP A 109 -3.72 -9.52 -0.36
N THR A 110 -5.00 -9.57 -0.73
CA THR A 110 -5.43 -10.02 -2.05
C THR A 110 -4.98 -9.05 -3.14
N VAL A 111 -5.10 -7.74 -2.92
CA VAL A 111 -4.57 -6.71 -3.85
C VAL A 111 -3.06 -6.87 -4.05
N ILE A 112 -2.28 -7.09 -2.99
CA ILE A 112 -0.83 -7.34 -3.10
C ILE A 112 -0.56 -8.59 -3.95
N THR A 113 -1.27 -9.69 -3.68
CA THR A 113 -1.14 -10.94 -4.44
C THR A 113 -1.45 -10.75 -5.93
N LEU A 114 -2.50 -9.98 -6.24
CA LEU A 114 -2.90 -9.66 -7.60
C LEU A 114 -1.85 -8.78 -8.30
N ILE A 115 -1.29 -7.78 -7.61
CA ILE A 115 -0.21 -6.94 -8.14
C ILE A 115 1.01 -7.80 -8.51
N MET A 116 1.38 -8.77 -7.67
CA MET A 116 2.46 -9.70 -7.97
C MET A 116 2.16 -10.51 -9.24
N CYS A 117 0.97 -11.13 -9.33
CA CYS A 117 0.55 -11.89 -10.51
C CYS A 117 0.52 -11.03 -11.79
N LYS A 118 0.17 -9.74 -11.67
CA LYS A 118 0.22 -8.77 -12.78
C LYS A 118 1.65 -8.57 -13.26
N ASN A 119 2.57 -8.34 -12.33
CA ASN A 119 3.98 -8.10 -12.63
C ASN A 119 4.64 -9.32 -13.27
N ASP A 120 4.28 -10.54 -12.84
CA ASP A 120 4.74 -11.78 -13.48
C ASP A 120 4.27 -11.87 -14.94
N SER A 121 3.01 -11.52 -15.19
CA SER A 121 2.47 -11.49 -16.56
C SER A 121 3.13 -10.40 -17.40
N GLU A 122 3.40 -9.22 -16.84
CA GLU A 122 4.13 -8.15 -17.53
C GLU A 122 5.57 -8.53 -17.88
N LEU A 123 6.24 -9.26 -16.99
CA LEU A 123 7.59 -9.78 -17.23
C LEU A 123 7.59 -10.76 -18.41
N ILE A 124 6.61 -11.67 -18.47
CA ILE A 124 6.45 -12.62 -19.57
C ILE A 124 6.15 -11.88 -20.88
N LEU A 125 5.24 -10.91 -20.87
CA LEU A 125 4.94 -10.09 -22.06
C LEU A 125 6.16 -9.29 -22.55
N LYS A 126 7.02 -8.79 -21.65
CA LYS A 126 8.27 -8.13 -22.03
C LYS A 126 9.24 -9.10 -22.70
N ARG A 127 9.39 -10.32 -22.18
CA ARG A 127 10.22 -11.38 -22.80
C ARG A 127 9.70 -11.78 -24.17
N LEU A 128 8.36 -11.91 -24.29
CA LEU A 128 7.69 -12.18 -25.56
C LEU A 128 7.80 -11.03 -26.56
N LYS A 129 8.04 -9.79 -26.16
CA LYS A 129 8.34 -8.70 -27.11
C LYS A 129 9.81 -8.65 -27.51
N GLN A 130 10.72 -8.98 -26.59
CA GLN A 130 12.16 -8.96 -26.87
C GLN A 130 12.59 -10.05 -27.86
N GLY A 131 11.94 -11.21 -27.85
CA GLY A 131 12.19 -12.23 -28.87
C GLY A 131 11.62 -11.88 -30.25
N GLU A 132 10.72 -10.88 -30.39
CA GLU A 132 10.15 -10.47 -31.69
C GLU A 132 11.18 -9.67 -32.49
N ILE A 133 12.19 -9.11 -31.82
CA ILE A 133 13.25 -8.28 -32.44
C ILE A 133 14.42 -9.15 -32.94
N LYS A 134 14.43 -10.47 -32.70
CA LYS A 134 15.55 -11.37 -33.06
C LYS A 134 15.18 -12.58 -33.93
N GLU A 135 13.95 -12.65 -34.46
CA GLU A 135 13.44 -13.85 -35.14
C GLU A 135 13.49 -13.84 -36.68
N GLU A 136 14.43 -13.09 -37.29
CA GLU A 136 14.69 -13.18 -38.75
C GLU A 136 15.91 -14.03 -39.14
N ALA A 137 16.63 -14.67 -38.20
CA ALA A 137 17.72 -15.57 -38.58
C ALA A 137 17.93 -16.70 -37.58
N ASN A 138 17.73 -17.92 -38.09
CA ASN A 138 18.11 -19.21 -37.53
C ASN A 138 17.22 -19.79 -36.43
N GLN A 139 16.44 -20.79 -36.87
CA GLN A 139 16.05 -21.96 -36.10
C GLN A 139 17.24 -22.48 -35.29
N ARG A 140 17.29 -22.17 -34.00
CA ARG A 140 18.08 -22.91 -33.00
C ARG A 140 17.22 -23.11 -31.76
N THR A 141 17.03 -24.40 -31.48
CA THR A 141 16.55 -25.00 -30.24
C THR A 141 16.86 -24.14 -29.01
N PHE A 142 15.82 -23.58 -28.39
CA PHE A 142 15.94 -22.87 -27.11
C PHE A 142 15.67 -23.85 -25.96
N THR A 143 16.74 -24.29 -25.30
CA THR A 143 16.67 -24.79 -23.92
C THR A 143 17.12 -23.66 -22.99
N PRO A 144 16.22 -22.99 -22.23
CA PRO A 144 16.62 -21.93 -21.33
C PRO A 144 17.11 -22.54 -20.01
N THR A 145 18.39 -22.91 -19.97
CA THR A 145 19.10 -23.15 -18.70
C THR A 145 19.54 -21.79 -18.16
N ILE A 146 18.69 -21.20 -17.32
CA ILE A 146 19.13 -20.21 -16.32
C ILE A 146 18.79 -20.81 -14.97
N ASN A 147 19.79 -21.49 -14.39
CA ASN A 147 19.78 -21.97 -13.02
C ASN A 147 19.89 -20.76 -12.08
N LEU A 148 18.74 -20.27 -11.62
CA LEU A 148 18.61 -19.50 -10.39
C LEU A 148 17.42 -20.12 -9.62
N GLY A 149 17.74 -21.10 -8.78
CA GLY A 149 16.84 -21.73 -7.80
C GLY A 149 15.43 -22.08 -8.30
N GLN A 150 15.29 -23.21 -9.01
CA GLN A 150 14.04 -23.81 -9.49
C GLN A 150 13.08 -24.21 -8.35
N GLN A 151 12.53 -23.24 -7.62
CA GLN A 151 11.30 -23.47 -6.86
C GLN A 151 10.19 -22.56 -7.39
N ILE A 152 9.24 -23.19 -8.09
CA ILE A 152 7.92 -22.63 -8.31
C ILE A 152 7.26 -22.53 -6.92
N TRP A 153 7.23 -21.32 -6.37
CA TRP A 153 6.52 -21.01 -5.14
C TRP A 153 5.02 -20.94 -5.45
N SER A 154 4.23 -21.87 -4.93
CA SER A 154 2.78 -21.66 -4.85
C SER A 154 2.48 -20.63 -3.75
N ILE A 155 1.34 -19.91 -3.86
CA ILE A 155 0.88 -18.99 -2.80
C ILE A 155 0.88 -19.71 -1.45
N THR A 156 0.47 -20.97 -1.41
CA THR A 156 0.48 -21.81 -0.21
C THR A 156 1.89 -22.02 0.33
N LYS A 157 2.87 -22.35 -0.52
CA LYS A 157 4.28 -22.50 -0.10
C LYS A 157 4.85 -21.19 0.43
N LEU A 158 4.56 -20.06 -0.23
CA LEU A 158 5.04 -18.76 0.22
C LEU A 158 4.42 -18.37 1.57
N LYS A 159 3.10 -18.53 1.72
CA LYS A 159 2.41 -18.28 3.00
C LYS A 159 2.94 -19.16 4.12
N GLN A 160 3.13 -20.46 3.87
CA GLN A 160 3.73 -21.38 4.84
C GLN A 160 5.16 -20.98 5.20
N PHE A 161 5.95 -20.55 4.22
CA PHE A 161 7.32 -20.12 4.46
C PHE A 161 7.38 -18.82 5.25
N LEU A 162 6.56 -17.83 4.91
CA LEU A 162 6.44 -16.58 5.67
C LEU A 162 5.93 -16.84 7.10
N ALA A 163 4.95 -17.73 7.28
CA ALA A 163 4.48 -18.13 8.60
C ALA A 163 5.60 -18.78 9.44
N LYS A 164 6.40 -19.67 8.84
CA LYS A 164 7.58 -20.26 9.49
C LYS A 164 8.63 -19.21 9.85
N LEU A 165 8.85 -18.21 9.00
CA LEU A 165 9.77 -17.11 9.29
C LEU A 165 9.27 -16.24 10.46
N ILE A 166 7.99 -15.89 10.47
CA ILE A 166 7.38 -15.12 11.57
C ILE A 166 7.49 -15.90 12.87
N GLN A 167 7.11 -17.18 12.89
CA GLN A 167 7.23 -18.04 14.07
C GLN A 167 8.68 -18.11 14.57
N ARG A 168 9.65 -18.33 13.68
CA ARG A 168 11.07 -18.38 14.07
C ARG A 168 11.56 -17.02 14.60
N SER A 169 11.09 -15.91 14.03
CA SER A 169 11.43 -14.57 14.51
C SER A 169 10.84 -14.30 15.91
N GLU A 170 9.65 -14.81 16.19
CA GLU A 170 9.02 -14.75 17.50
C GLU A 170 9.76 -15.63 18.51
N GLU A 171 10.13 -16.86 18.15
CA GLU A 171 10.93 -17.77 18.98
C GLU A 171 12.29 -17.16 19.36
N ILE A 172 12.98 -16.50 18.43
CA ILE A 172 14.23 -15.77 18.68
C ILE A 172 13.99 -14.63 19.67
N LYS A 173 12.92 -13.85 19.49
CA LYS A 173 12.55 -12.74 20.39
C LYS A 173 12.21 -13.24 21.80
N TRP A 174 11.50 -14.36 21.92
CA TRP A 174 11.18 -14.99 23.21
C TRP A 174 12.42 -15.56 23.90
N SER A 175 13.33 -16.19 23.14
CA SER A 175 14.59 -16.72 23.69
C SER A 175 15.48 -15.60 24.24
N GLN A 176 15.62 -14.49 23.49
CA GLN A 176 16.39 -13.32 23.93
C GLN A 176 15.81 -12.64 25.18
N THR A 177 14.48 -12.60 25.32
CA THR A 177 13.85 -12.01 26.51
C THR A 177 13.97 -12.92 27.73
N LEU A 178 13.97 -14.24 27.58
CA LEU A 178 14.16 -15.18 28.68
C LEU A 178 15.58 -15.13 29.25
N ASP A 179 16.59 -14.96 28.40
CA ASP A 179 18.00 -14.84 28.82
C ASP A 179 18.27 -13.50 29.50
N ASN A 180 17.69 -12.39 28.99
CA ASN A 180 17.80 -11.07 29.63
C ASN A 180 17.16 -11.02 31.04
N THR A 181 16.19 -11.90 31.33
CA THR A 181 15.52 -11.94 32.64
C THR A 181 16.33 -12.72 33.69
N LYS A 182 17.29 -13.56 33.28
CA LYS A 182 18.16 -14.30 34.21
C LYS A 182 19.36 -13.46 34.67
N GLU A 183 19.81 -12.48 33.90
CA GLU A 183 20.94 -11.61 34.28
C GLU A 183 20.57 -10.43 35.21
N GLN A 184 19.28 -10.09 35.35
CA GLN A 184 18.85 -8.96 36.19
C GLN A 184 18.45 -9.30 37.64
N ARG A 185 18.65 -10.54 38.12
CA ARG A 185 18.36 -10.91 39.52
C ARG A 185 19.52 -10.64 40.50
N VAL A 186 20.12 -9.45 40.46
CA VAL A 186 21.02 -8.96 41.52
C VAL A 186 20.88 -7.45 41.65
N THR A 187 19.87 -6.97 42.39
CA THR A 187 19.94 -5.83 43.34
C THR A 187 18.54 -5.44 43.84
N LYS A 188 18.35 -5.66 45.15
CA LYS A 188 17.56 -4.91 46.14
C LYS A 188 17.05 -3.53 45.67
N SER A 189 15.89 -2.98 46.05
CA SER A 189 14.88 -3.33 47.06
C SER A 189 13.82 -2.20 47.11
N LYS A 190 12.56 -2.58 47.39
CA LYS A 190 11.56 -1.86 48.24
C LYS A 190 11.08 -0.44 47.83
N ALA A 191 9.84 -0.37 47.32
CA ALA A 191 8.83 0.59 47.79
C ALA A 191 7.41 0.13 47.37
N ASN A 192 6.56 -0.14 48.37
CA ASN A 192 5.12 -0.41 48.21
C ASN A 192 4.37 0.92 48.01
N SER A 193 3.43 0.96 47.05
CA SER A 193 2.23 1.79 47.16
C SER A 193 1.07 1.09 46.45
N ARG A 194 -0.08 1.07 47.12
CA ARG A 194 -1.22 0.17 46.91
C ARG A 194 -2.49 1.01 46.83
N TYR A 195 -2.94 1.39 45.64
CA TYR A 195 -4.27 1.94 45.24
C TYR A 195 -4.22 2.01 43.69
N SER A 196 -5.21 1.80 42.83
CA SER A 196 -6.63 1.45 42.90
C SER A 196 -6.98 0.89 41.50
N LEU A 197 -7.93 -0.05 41.44
CA LEU A 197 -8.46 -0.64 40.22
C LEU A 197 -9.42 0.35 39.57
N GLU A 198 -9.00 1.07 38.52
CA GLU A 198 -9.91 1.88 37.70
C GLU A 198 -9.75 1.53 36.22
N GLU A 199 -10.92 1.37 35.61
CA GLU A 199 -11.24 0.83 34.31
C GLU A 199 -10.46 1.51 33.17
N ALA A 200 -9.63 0.74 32.48
CA ALA A 200 -8.93 1.19 31.29
C ALA A 200 -9.93 1.32 30.11
N SER A 201 -10.27 2.58 29.80
CA SER A 201 -11.03 2.99 28.62
C SER A 201 -10.38 2.45 27.33
N ALA A 202 -11.18 1.83 26.47
CA ALA A 202 -10.78 1.02 25.31
C ALA A 202 -10.17 1.80 24.10
N LEU A 203 -9.52 2.93 24.33
CA LEU A 203 -8.99 3.83 23.30
C LEU A 203 -7.46 3.91 23.34
N THR A 204 -6.76 2.79 23.14
CA THR A 204 -5.29 2.78 23.00
C THR A 204 -4.79 1.72 22.03
N ILE A 205 -5.35 1.62 20.81
CA ILE A 205 -4.71 0.87 19.72
C ILE A 205 -4.82 1.66 18.39
N THR A 206 -3.65 2.11 17.93
CA THR A 206 -3.29 2.34 16.52
C THR A 206 -3.63 3.69 15.88
N THR A 207 -2.67 4.62 15.98
CA THR A 207 -2.41 5.62 14.94
C THR A 207 -1.85 4.95 13.69
N SER A 208 -2.65 4.84 12.63
CA SER A 208 -2.18 4.65 11.25
C SER A 208 -2.60 5.85 10.40
N PRO A 209 -1.70 6.49 9.63
CA PRO A 209 -2.03 7.69 8.88
C PRO A 209 -2.94 7.37 7.69
N THR A 210 -4.11 8.01 7.67
CA THR A 210 -5.14 7.91 6.65
C THR A 210 -4.65 8.46 5.30
N LEU A 211 -4.60 7.62 4.28
CA LEU A 211 -4.50 8.04 2.87
C LEU A 211 -5.90 7.96 2.26
N ASN A 212 -6.47 9.12 1.97
CA ASN A 212 -7.79 9.25 1.35
C ASN A 212 -7.59 9.97 0.02
N TYR A 213 -7.52 9.21 -1.09
CA TYR A 213 -7.48 9.75 -2.44
C TYR A 213 -8.82 9.52 -3.16
N GLU A 214 -9.59 10.60 -3.26
CA GLU A 214 -10.65 10.74 -4.25
C GLU A 214 -10.05 11.42 -5.49
N SER A 215 -10.28 10.87 -6.67
CA SER A 215 -10.57 11.71 -7.84
C SER A 215 -11.52 11.01 -8.79
N LYS A 216 -12.75 11.50 -8.80
CA LYS A 216 -13.60 11.41 -9.97
C LYS A 216 -13.12 12.44 -11.01
N LYS A 217 -12.70 11.90 -12.15
CA LYS A 217 -12.94 12.35 -13.54
C LYS A 217 -13.46 13.78 -13.70
N ASN A 218 -12.74 14.58 -14.48
CA ASN A 218 -13.25 15.08 -15.76
C ASN A 218 -12.09 15.68 -16.57
N ALA A 219 -11.80 15.02 -17.70
CA ALA A 219 -10.98 15.58 -18.75
C ALA A 219 -11.74 16.78 -19.36
N LYS A 220 -11.27 17.98 -19.06
CA LYS A 220 -11.47 19.14 -19.92
C LYS A 220 -10.11 19.78 -20.11
N GLU A 221 -9.51 19.41 -21.23
CA GLU A 221 -8.29 19.98 -21.78
C GLU A 221 -8.39 21.50 -21.79
N THR A 222 -7.47 22.16 -21.11
CA THR A 222 -7.11 23.54 -21.43
C THR A 222 -5.62 23.56 -21.67
N ASN A 223 -5.24 23.70 -22.95
CA ASN A 223 -3.88 23.91 -23.44
C ASN A 223 -3.28 25.22 -22.88
N LYS A 224 -2.94 25.23 -21.59
CA LYS A 224 -2.04 26.24 -21.01
C LYS A 224 -0.64 25.64 -21.05
N THR A 225 0.20 26.21 -21.91
CA THR A 225 1.62 25.90 -22.11
C THR A 225 2.29 25.47 -20.79
N LYS A 226 2.68 24.20 -20.69
CA LYS A 226 3.34 23.66 -19.50
C LYS A 226 4.73 24.28 -19.43
N GLY A 227 4.95 25.14 -18.43
CA GLY A 227 6.29 25.65 -18.14
C GLY A 227 7.23 24.50 -17.74
N PRO A 228 8.54 24.65 -17.95
CA PRO A 228 9.52 23.64 -17.58
C PRO A 228 9.48 23.34 -16.08
N CYS A 229 9.89 22.14 -15.69
CA CYS A 229 9.95 21.72 -14.30
C CYS A 229 10.74 22.74 -13.46
N THR A 230 10.16 23.23 -12.37
CA THR A 230 10.79 24.23 -11.50
C THR A 230 12.10 23.74 -10.89
N PHE A 231 12.25 22.44 -10.67
CA PHE A 231 13.42 21.90 -9.99
C PHE A 231 14.64 21.78 -10.92
N CYS A 232 14.43 21.33 -12.17
CA CYS A 232 15.51 20.99 -13.10
C CYS A 232 15.39 21.60 -14.50
N ASN A 233 14.37 22.43 -14.76
CA ASN A 233 14.10 23.10 -16.03
C ASN A 233 13.90 22.17 -17.25
N LYS A 234 13.49 20.91 -17.04
CA LYS A 234 13.17 19.94 -18.13
C LYS A 234 11.66 19.82 -18.34
N ASP A 235 11.23 19.26 -19.47
CA ASP A 235 9.81 19.09 -19.81
C ASP A 235 9.20 17.86 -19.10
N HIS A 236 8.68 18.08 -17.90
CA HIS A 236 7.87 17.13 -17.13
C HIS A 236 7.15 17.87 -15.99
N TRP A 237 6.18 17.20 -15.36
CA TRP A 237 5.52 17.74 -14.18
C TRP A 237 6.44 17.77 -12.96
N ASN A 238 6.38 18.85 -12.19
CA ASN A 238 7.21 19.05 -10.99
C ASN A 238 7.18 17.84 -10.01
N ASP A 239 6.06 17.15 -9.91
CA ASP A 239 5.88 16.00 -9.02
C ASP A 239 6.59 14.72 -9.51
N GLU A 240 6.89 14.64 -10.81
CA GLU A 240 7.58 13.55 -11.51
C GLU A 240 9.06 13.84 -11.75
N CYS A 241 9.62 14.89 -11.13
CA CYS A 241 11.02 15.26 -11.37
C CYS A 241 12.01 14.15 -10.99
N PRO A 242 12.76 13.57 -11.96
CA PRO A 242 13.71 12.48 -11.70
C PRO A 242 15.04 13.00 -11.13
N THR A 243 15.36 14.29 -11.33
CA THR A 243 16.60 14.91 -10.81
C THR A 243 16.52 15.17 -9.31
N TYR A 244 15.33 15.42 -8.78
CA TYR A 244 15.08 15.66 -7.36
C TYR A 244 13.98 14.70 -6.88
N PRO A 245 14.25 13.39 -6.73
CA PRO A 245 13.22 12.39 -6.45
C PRO A 245 12.64 12.47 -5.04
N ASN A 246 13.40 12.95 -4.05
CA ASN A 246 13.01 12.92 -2.65
C ASN A 246 12.60 14.28 -2.09
N PHE A 247 11.81 14.25 -1.01
CA PHE A 247 11.29 15.44 -0.33
C PHE A 247 12.41 16.40 0.11
N LYS A 248 13.47 15.86 0.73
CA LYS A 248 14.58 16.65 1.28
C LYS A 248 15.30 17.45 0.18
N GLN A 249 15.62 16.81 -0.94
CA GLN A 249 16.26 17.45 -2.10
C GLN A 249 15.37 18.51 -2.73
N ARG A 250 14.06 18.25 -2.87
CA ARG A 250 13.12 19.24 -3.41
C ARG A 250 13.01 20.49 -2.52
N ILE A 251 12.96 20.32 -1.19
CA ILE A 251 12.95 21.45 -0.24
C ILE A 251 14.27 22.23 -0.30
N GLN A 252 15.41 21.53 -0.35
CA GLN A 252 16.71 22.18 -0.45
C GLN A 252 16.84 22.99 -1.75
N ARG A 253 16.39 22.41 -2.87
CA ARG A 253 16.38 23.08 -4.17
C ARG A 253 15.53 24.34 -4.18
N LEU A 254 14.39 24.35 -3.47
CA LEU A 254 13.55 25.54 -3.35
C LEU A 254 14.22 26.66 -2.54
N LYS A 255 15.00 26.31 -1.51
CA LYS A 255 15.79 27.30 -0.76
C LYS A 255 16.83 27.96 -1.67
N GLU A 256 17.53 27.17 -2.49
CA GLU A 256 18.50 27.67 -3.48
C GLU A 256 17.83 28.61 -4.51
N LEU A 257 16.66 28.23 -5.03
CA LEU A 257 15.92 29.01 -6.01
C LEU A 257 15.18 30.22 -5.42
N LYS A 258 15.23 30.42 -4.09
CA LYS A 258 14.41 31.40 -3.35
C LYS A 258 12.93 31.31 -3.75
N ALA A 259 12.45 30.09 -3.97
CA ALA A 259 11.12 29.80 -4.46
C ALA A 259 10.22 29.33 -3.30
N TYR A 260 8.97 29.78 -3.31
CA TYR A 260 8.05 29.51 -2.22
C TYR A 260 7.39 28.14 -2.33
N SER A 261 7.30 27.38 -1.23
CA SER A 261 6.81 25.98 -1.21
C SER A 261 5.38 25.80 -1.72
N ASN A 262 4.53 26.82 -1.59
CA ASN A 262 3.13 26.73 -2.04
C ASN A 262 2.97 26.86 -3.56
N CYS A 263 3.70 27.79 -4.19
CA CYS A 263 3.53 28.10 -5.61
C CYS A 263 4.71 27.71 -6.49
N LEU A 264 5.83 27.29 -5.89
CA LEU A 264 7.09 26.96 -6.56
C LEU A 264 7.66 28.12 -7.40
N LYS A 265 7.35 29.37 -7.05
CA LYS A 265 7.83 30.58 -7.74
C LYS A 265 8.64 31.46 -6.80
N SER A 266 9.65 32.13 -7.34
CA SER A 266 10.44 33.16 -6.65
C SER A 266 9.82 34.56 -6.84
N GLY A 267 10.45 35.59 -6.27
CA GLY A 267 10.09 37.00 -6.50
C GLY A 267 8.95 37.56 -5.63
N HIS A 268 8.53 36.84 -4.59
CA HIS A 268 7.57 37.33 -3.60
C HIS A 268 7.77 36.66 -2.24
N VAL A 269 7.31 37.33 -1.18
CA VAL A 269 7.26 36.79 0.19
C VAL A 269 6.00 35.94 0.40
N SER A 270 6.03 35.02 1.38
CA SER A 270 4.92 34.12 1.73
C SER A 270 3.55 34.80 1.76
N THR A 271 3.50 35.97 2.39
CA THR A 271 2.29 36.76 2.63
C THR A 271 1.69 37.31 1.33
N ASN A 272 2.52 37.56 0.32
CA ASN A 272 2.14 38.13 -0.97
C ASN A 272 2.00 37.06 -2.06
N CYS A 273 1.95 35.78 -1.69
CA CYS A 273 1.79 34.69 -2.65
C CYS A 273 0.38 34.71 -3.26
N LYS A 274 0.28 35.23 -4.49
CA LYS A 274 -0.95 35.20 -5.31
C LYS A 274 -1.28 33.80 -5.85
N GLY A 275 -0.45 32.80 -5.56
CA GLY A 275 -0.69 31.42 -5.97
C GLY A 275 -1.96 30.88 -5.31
N ARG A 276 -2.82 30.22 -6.09
CA ARG A 276 -4.00 29.54 -5.54
C ARG A 276 -3.54 28.59 -4.44
N LYS A 277 -4.05 28.78 -3.23
CA LYS A 277 -3.91 27.87 -2.09
C LYS A 277 -4.56 26.54 -2.44
N ARG A 278 -3.83 25.67 -3.16
CA ARG A 278 -4.30 24.34 -3.53
C ARG A 278 -3.98 23.39 -2.39
N LEU A 279 -4.94 22.55 -2.04
CA LEU A 279 -4.72 21.43 -1.15
C LEU A 279 -3.84 20.40 -1.86
N CYS A 280 -2.90 19.82 -1.13
CA CYS A 280 -2.11 18.70 -1.59
C CYS A 280 -3.03 17.52 -1.95
N PHE A 281 -2.76 16.90 -3.09
CA PHE A 281 -3.52 15.76 -3.58
C PHE A 281 -3.44 14.51 -2.66
N HIS A 282 -2.31 14.29 -1.98
CA HIS A 282 -2.07 13.07 -1.20
C HIS A 282 -2.55 13.16 0.24
N CYS A 283 -2.45 14.32 0.88
CA CYS A 283 -2.76 14.46 2.31
C CYS A 283 -3.73 15.60 2.63
N LYS A 284 -4.27 16.28 1.61
CA LYS A 284 -5.25 17.38 1.74
C LYS A 284 -4.79 18.59 2.56
N ASN A 285 -3.50 18.68 2.89
CA ASN A 285 -2.91 19.83 3.61
C ASN A 285 -2.44 20.92 2.63
N LEU A 286 -2.21 22.12 3.16
CA LEU A 286 -1.83 23.29 2.35
C LEU A 286 -0.34 23.29 1.99
N HIS A 287 0.00 22.58 0.91
CA HIS A 287 1.31 22.62 0.26
C HIS A 287 1.19 22.16 -1.19
N ASN A 288 2.21 22.43 -2.00
CA ASN A 288 2.29 21.89 -3.35
C ASN A 288 2.46 20.36 -3.33
N THR A 289 1.67 19.62 -4.12
CA THR A 289 1.73 18.15 -4.22
C THR A 289 3.13 17.58 -4.44
N ALA A 290 3.98 18.29 -5.19
CA ALA A 290 5.37 17.88 -5.42
C ALA A 290 6.24 17.85 -4.15
N LEU A 291 5.77 18.44 -3.05
CA LEU A 291 6.44 18.49 -1.74
C LEU A 291 5.72 17.67 -0.67
N CYS A 292 4.82 16.75 -1.05
CA CYS A 292 4.08 15.99 -0.05
C CYS A 292 4.94 14.92 0.63
N GLN A 293 5.26 15.12 1.91
CA GLN A 293 6.02 14.12 2.69
C GLN A 293 5.31 12.77 2.76
N ASN A 294 3.97 12.74 2.83
CA ASN A 294 3.21 11.47 2.86
C ASN A 294 3.37 10.66 1.56
N LYS A 295 3.53 11.32 0.40
CA LYS A 295 3.85 10.64 -0.87
C LYS A 295 5.22 9.93 -0.77
N HIS A 296 6.21 10.62 -0.21
CA HIS A 296 7.57 10.12 -0.13
C HIS A 296 7.77 9.06 0.96
N LYS A 297 7.04 9.12 2.09
CA LYS A 297 7.05 8.07 3.11
C LYS A 297 6.60 6.71 2.59
N VAL A 298 5.55 6.68 1.75
CA VAL A 298 5.05 5.45 1.13
C VAL A 298 6.10 4.87 0.17
N GLN A 299 6.82 5.72 -0.57
CA GLN A 299 7.90 5.29 -1.45
C GLN A 299 9.12 4.78 -0.68
N GLU A 300 9.51 5.44 0.41
CA GLU A 300 10.62 5.01 1.28
C GLU A 300 10.33 3.65 1.91
N GLN A 301 9.13 3.44 2.47
CA GLN A 301 8.73 2.13 3.04
C GLN A 301 8.70 1.00 2.00
N PHE A 302 8.26 1.28 0.77
CA PHE A 302 8.29 0.30 -0.31
C PHE A 302 9.73 -0.06 -0.71
N SER A 303 10.63 0.93 -0.75
CA SER A 303 12.04 0.70 -1.05
C SER A 303 12.76 -0.08 0.05
N GLU A 304 12.49 0.20 1.32
CA GLU A 304 13.03 -0.55 2.45
C GLU A 304 12.56 -2.01 2.43
N THR A 305 11.28 -2.24 2.10
CA THR A 305 10.72 -3.59 1.99
C THR A 305 11.37 -4.37 0.84
N ILE A 306 11.59 -3.74 -0.32
CA ILE A 306 12.29 -4.38 -1.46
C ILE A 306 13.75 -4.69 -1.09
N VAL A 307 14.45 -3.77 -0.42
CA VAL A 307 15.83 -3.98 0.03
C VAL A 307 15.90 -5.11 1.07
N LEU A 308 14.95 -5.18 2.01
CA LEU A 308 14.85 -6.30 2.95
C LEU A 308 14.59 -7.63 2.24
N ILE A 309 13.71 -7.66 1.24
CA ILE A 309 13.47 -8.86 0.43
C ILE A 309 14.74 -9.26 -0.33
N HIS A 310 15.45 -8.30 -0.95
CA HIS A 310 16.72 -8.55 -1.65
C HIS A 310 17.80 -9.07 -0.70
N LEU A 311 17.99 -8.46 0.47
CA LEU A 311 18.95 -8.92 1.49
C LEU A 311 18.62 -10.31 2.01
N VAL A 312 17.34 -10.63 2.22
CA VAL A 312 16.91 -11.98 2.63
C VAL A 312 17.16 -13.01 1.53
N ILE A 313 17.06 -12.61 0.25
CA ILE A 313 17.42 -13.47 -0.88
C ILE A 313 18.94 -13.68 -0.95
N GLU A 314 19.74 -12.63 -0.76
CA GLU A 314 21.21 -12.71 -0.76
C GLU A 314 21.73 -13.58 0.40
N PHE A 315 21.22 -13.37 1.62
CA PHE A 315 21.61 -14.13 2.81
C PHE A 315 21.29 -15.63 2.71
N LYS A 316 20.31 -16.01 1.87
CA LYS A 316 19.96 -17.41 1.58
C LYS A 316 20.83 -18.06 0.51
N ASN A 317 21.57 -17.28 -0.27
CA ASN A 317 22.49 -17.81 -1.27
C ASN A 317 23.91 -18.03 -0.70
N GLU A 318 24.21 -17.46 0.47
CA GLU A 318 25.50 -17.58 1.16
C GLU A 318 25.54 -18.66 2.27
N VAL A 319 24.42 -19.32 2.56
CA VAL A 319 24.28 -20.44 3.53
C VAL A 319 23.75 -21.68 2.83
#